data_AF-A0A2M7ZYM6-F1
#
_entry.id   AF-A0A2M7ZYM6-F1
#
_cell.length_a   1.000
_cell.length_b   1.000
_cell.length_c   1.000
_cell.angle_alpha   90.00
_cell.angle_beta   90.00
_cell.angle_gamma   90.00
#
_symmetry.space_group_name_H-M   'P 1'
#
loop_
_entity.id
_entity.type
_entity.pdbx_description
1 polymer ?
#
loop_
_entity_poly.entity_id
_entity_poly.type
_entity_poly.pdbx_seq_one_letter_code
_entity_poly.pdbx_strand_id
1 'polypeptide(L)'
;MLTLDNHFSSTYSKLLLNNWKTLSECIYKETVWIKDTLQPKSDTTYLLSDQQINDALNGPFQAFFKPLFNAHAAISKLEAAINLSKEDFFKESEQTSDMTLGFSKQAIAQADITALKALHVRLDEITTECHAQWESNIKSWSDSLLSEFKKINLDLSEIELHDFTTNEPVSELNDRFVNLKIPAPKLPKSDFNFSQYFTAKATIAIHSALNRMQQPNTEKNIQEQLKNLAPILKSISKTEKELAEMHQKIIKQVIETIQK
;
A
#
# COMPACT_ATOMS: atom_id res chain seq x y z
N MET A 1 10.83 -17.13 0.12
CA MET A 1 10.32 -16.06 -0.75
C MET A 1 9.19 -15.38 -0.01
N LEU A 2 9.14 -14.06 0.05
CA LEU A 2 8.00 -13.32 0.60
C LEU A 2 6.87 -13.50 -0.42
N THR A 3 6.08 -14.56 -0.27
CA THR A 3 4.96 -14.84 -1.17
C THR A 3 3.81 -13.93 -0.78
N LEU A 4 3.53 -12.95 -1.63
CA LEU A 4 2.30 -12.19 -1.58
C LEU A 4 1.19 -13.00 -2.27
N ASP A 5 -0.04 -12.88 -1.78
CA ASP A 5 -1.18 -13.46 -2.46
C ASP A 5 -1.35 -12.75 -3.81
N ASN A 6 -1.25 -13.50 -4.92
CA ASN A 6 -1.47 -12.94 -6.25
C ASN A 6 -2.95 -12.59 -6.40
N HIS A 7 -3.30 -11.32 -6.18
CA HIS A 7 -4.60 -10.82 -6.57
C HIS A 7 -4.53 -10.39 -8.03
N PHE A 8 -5.15 -11.18 -8.89
CA PHE A 8 -5.44 -10.75 -10.26
C PHE A 8 -6.47 -9.62 -10.18
N SER A 9 -6.02 -8.37 -10.28
CA SER A 9 -6.93 -7.23 -10.43
C SER A 9 -7.57 -7.33 -11.81
N SER A 10 -8.91 -7.38 -11.86
CA SER A 10 -9.62 -7.42 -13.14
C SER A 10 -9.25 -6.20 -14.00
N THR A 11 -9.35 -6.30 -15.33
CA THR A 11 -9.10 -5.17 -16.25
C THR A 11 -9.89 -3.92 -15.85
N TYR A 12 -11.10 -4.11 -15.33
CA TYR A 12 -11.96 -3.03 -14.84
C TYR A 12 -11.41 -2.36 -13.57
N SER A 13 -10.90 -3.14 -12.62
CA SER A 13 -10.24 -2.62 -11.42
C SER A 13 -9.00 -1.80 -11.75
N LYS A 14 -8.23 -2.23 -12.76
CA LYS A 14 -7.05 -1.49 -13.26
C LYS A 14 -7.46 -0.17 -13.91
N LEU A 15 -8.53 -0.18 -14.69
CA LEU A 15 -9.08 1.04 -15.29
C LEU A 15 -9.51 2.04 -14.22
N LEU A 16 -10.23 1.60 -13.19
CA LEU A 16 -10.65 2.46 -12.07
C LEU A 16 -9.44 3.05 -11.33
N LEU A 17 -8.41 2.25 -11.04
CA LEU A 17 -7.17 2.74 -10.42
C LEU A 17 -6.46 3.79 -11.29
N ASN A 18 -6.32 3.52 -12.59
CA ASN A 18 -5.65 4.44 -13.51
C ASN A 18 -6.44 5.73 -13.75
N ASN A 19 -7.77 5.69 -13.63
CA ASN A 19 -8.61 6.88 -13.74
C ASN A 19 -8.49 7.79 -12.49
N TRP A 20 -8.07 7.23 -11.36
CA TRP A 20 -7.87 7.98 -10.13
C TRP A 20 -6.43 8.46 -9.99
N LYS A 21 -6.17 9.66 -10.52
CA LYS A 21 -4.83 10.25 -10.57
C LYS A 21 -4.12 10.25 -9.20
N THR A 22 -4.76 10.78 -8.16
CA THR A 22 -4.16 10.93 -6.82
C THR A 22 -3.68 9.60 -6.25
N LEU A 23 -4.53 8.57 -6.26
CA LEU A 23 -4.14 7.25 -5.75
C LEU A 23 -3.07 6.60 -6.64
N SER A 24 -3.16 6.77 -7.97
CA SER A 24 -2.18 6.21 -8.90
C SER A 24 -0.79 6.82 -8.71
N GLU A 25 -0.70 8.12 -8.40
CA GLU A 25 0.55 8.81 -8.09
C GLU A 25 1.15 8.31 -6.77
N CYS A 26 0.33 8.10 -5.74
CA CYS A 26 0.78 7.48 -4.49
C CYS A 26 1.29 6.05 -4.74
N ILE A 27 0.56 5.21 -5.49
CA ILE A 27 1.01 3.86 -5.83
C ILE A 27 2.34 3.90 -6.55
N TYR A 28 2.46 4.74 -7.59
CA TYR A 28 3.70 4.87 -8.34
C TYR A 28 4.87 5.26 -7.44
N LYS A 29 4.69 6.27 -6.58
CA LYS A 29 5.73 6.73 -5.64
C LYS A 29 6.20 5.64 -4.69
N GLU A 30 5.29 4.81 -4.19
CA GLU A 30 5.64 3.76 -3.20
C GLU A 30 6.06 2.41 -3.82
N THR A 31 5.94 2.25 -5.14
CA THR A 31 6.23 0.98 -5.83
C THR A 31 7.20 1.11 -7.00
N VAL A 32 7.67 2.32 -7.29
CA VAL A 32 8.77 2.51 -8.22
C VAL A 32 10.01 1.84 -7.64
N TRP A 33 10.68 1.04 -8.47
CA TRP A 33 11.91 0.39 -8.03
C TRP A 33 13.01 1.43 -7.90
N ILE A 34 13.88 1.26 -6.91
CA ILE A 34 14.99 2.20 -6.66
C ILE A 34 15.84 2.35 -7.93
N LYS A 35 16.17 1.24 -8.58
CA LYS A 35 16.96 1.24 -9.82
C LYS A 35 16.33 2.05 -10.97
N ASP A 36 15.00 2.16 -10.99
CA ASP A 36 14.25 2.86 -12.05
C ASP A 36 14.09 4.36 -11.73
N THR A 37 14.24 4.78 -10.47
CA THR A 37 14.24 6.21 -10.08
C THR A 37 15.47 6.98 -10.59
N LEU A 38 16.54 6.28 -10.98
CA LEU A 38 17.76 6.87 -11.53
C LEU A 38 17.60 7.29 -13.01
N GLN A 39 16.47 6.95 -13.65
CA GLN A 39 16.15 7.38 -15.01
C GLN A 39 14.90 8.26 -15.00
N PRO A 40 15.02 9.58 -15.24
CA PRO A 40 13.86 10.46 -15.28
C PRO A 40 13.01 10.12 -16.50
N LYS A 41 11.86 9.47 -16.28
CA LYS A 41 10.84 9.31 -17.31
C LYS A 41 10.04 10.60 -17.41
N SER A 42 10.04 11.19 -18.60
CA SER A 42 9.24 12.36 -18.97
C SER A 42 7.74 12.09 -18.89
N ASP A 43 6.98 13.10 -18.44
CA ASP A 43 5.53 13.28 -18.52
C ASP A 43 4.78 12.15 -19.22
N THR A 44 4.46 11.10 -18.46
CA THR A 44 3.59 10.02 -18.92
C THR A 44 2.51 9.82 -17.88
N THR A 45 1.27 9.78 -18.36
CA THR A 45 0.14 9.27 -17.59
C THR A 45 0.56 7.92 -17.00
N TYR A 46 0.68 7.83 -15.68
CA TYR A 46 1.22 6.64 -15.00
C TYR A 46 0.24 5.48 -15.14
N LEU A 47 0.31 4.74 -16.25
CA LEU A 47 -0.33 3.44 -16.35
C LEU A 47 0.42 2.50 -15.41
N LEU A 48 -0.22 2.16 -14.30
CA LEU A 48 0.34 1.28 -13.30
C LEU A 48 0.50 -0.13 -13.90
N SER A 49 1.70 -0.71 -13.74
CA SER A 49 1.94 -2.10 -14.08
C SER A 49 1.25 -3.04 -13.09
N ASP A 50 1.00 -4.28 -13.52
CA ASP A 50 0.42 -5.33 -12.65
C ASP A 50 1.24 -5.56 -11.39
N GLN A 51 2.57 -5.46 -11.51
CA GLN A 51 3.48 -5.60 -10.39
C GLN A 51 3.31 -4.46 -9.38
N GLN A 52 3.24 -3.21 -9.84
CA GLN A 52 3.00 -2.06 -8.96
C GLN A 52 1.65 -2.13 -8.25
N ILE A 53 0.60 -2.57 -8.94
CA ILE A 53 -0.71 -2.79 -8.33
C ILE A 53 -0.63 -3.90 -7.27
N ASN A 54 0.08 -4.99 -7.56
CA ASN A 54 0.27 -6.07 -6.62
C ASN A 54 1.08 -5.63 -5.39
N ASP A 55 2.18 -4.90 -5.58
CA ASP A 55 3.01 -4.38 -4.47
C ASP A 55 2.23 -3.38 -3.61
N ALA A 56 1.36 -2.56 -4.20
CA ALA A 56 0.50 -1.65 -3.43
C ALA A 56 -0.59 -2.38 -2.64
N LEU A 57 -1.28 -3.34 -3.27
CA LEU A 57 -2.42 -4.01 -2.63
C LEU A 57 -2.03 -5.16 -1.72
N ASN A 58 -0.83 -5.72 -1.86
CA ASN A 58 -0.36 -6.85 -1.06
C ASN A 58 0.92 -6.55 -0.27
N GLY A 59 1.59 -5.44 -0.53
CA GLY A 59 2.73 -4.99 0.25
C GLY A 59 2.33 -4.27 1.55
N PRO A 60 3.30 -3.62 2.23
CA PRO A 60 3.09 -3.06 3.57
C PRO A 60 2.07 -1.92 3.58
N PHE A 61 1.91 -1.19 2.47
CA PHE A 61 0.93 -0.12 2.32
C PHE A 61 -0.51 -0.60 2.05
N GLN A 62 -0.79 -1.91 2.02
CA GLN A 62 -2.12 -2.41 1.67
C GLN A 62 -3.24 -1.85 2.55
N ALA A 63 -2.96 -1.60 3.83
CA ALA A 63 -3.92 -1.03 4.78
C ALA A 63 -4.29 0.43 4.44
N PHE A 64 -3.42 1.14 3.72
CA PHE A 64 -3.67 2.47 3.16
C PHE A 64 -4.41 2.39 1.82
N PHE A 65 -3.92 1.60 0.87
CA PHE A 65 -4.46 1.58 -0.50
C PHE A 65 -5.83 0.88 -0.61
N LYS A 66 -6.04 -0.27 0.05
CA LYS A 66 -7.27 -1.06 -0.11
C LYS A 66 -8.54 -0.30 0.29
N PRO A 67 -8.62 0.37 1.47
CA PRO A 67 -9.83 1.09 1.85
C PRO A 67 -10.16 2.27 0.92
N LEU A 68 -9.14 3.00 0.48
CA LEU A 68 -9.27 4.11 -0.46
C LEU A 68 -9.79 3.61 -1.81
N PHE A 69 -9.18 2.57 -2.36
CA PHE A 69 -9.63 1.97 -3.61
C PHE A 69 -11.09 1.49 -3.54
N ASN A 70 -11.46 0.84 -2.45
CA ASN A 70 -12.85 0.39 -2.23
C ASN A 70 -13.83 1.56 -2.17
N ALA A 71 -13.45 2.68 -1.52
CA ALA A 71 -14.28 3.87 -1.44
C ALA A 71 -14.48 4.52 -2.82
N HIS A 72 -13.40 4.67 -3.59
CA HIS A 72 -13.48 5.20 -4.96
C HIS A 72 -14.32 4.31 -5.86
N ALA A 73 -14.10 2.99 -5.81
CA ALA A 73 -14.91 2.02 -6.55
C ALA A 73 -16.40 2.11 -6.19
N ALA A 74 -16.74 2.34 -4.91
CA ALA A 74 -18.13 2.53 -4.50
C ALA A 74 -18.76 3.80 -5.10
N ILE A 75 -18.04 4.92 -5.10
CA ILE A 75 -18.48 6.18 -5.72
C ILE A 75 -18.67 5.98 -7.23
N SER A 76 -17.65 5.48 -7.93
CA SER A 76 -17.68 5.26 -9.37
C SER A 76 -18.76 4.27 -9.81
N LYS A 77 -19.05 3.26 -8.99
CA LYS A 77 -20.13 2.30 -9.25
C LYS A 77 -21.51 2.97 -9.20
N LEU A 78 -21.74 3.89 -8.26
CA LEU A 78 -22.98 4.66 -8.22
C LEU A 78 -23.07 5.63 -9.40
N GLU A 79 -21.98 6.31 -9.76
CA GLU A 79 -21.93 7.17 -10.94
C GLU A 79 -22.27 6.41 -12.23
N ALA A 80 -21.70 5.21 -12.39
CA ALA A 80 -22.01 4.34 -13.52
C ALA A 80 -23.49 3.93 -13.53
N ALA A 81 -24.07 3.58 -12.38
CA ALA A 81 -25.49 3.25 -12.28
C ALA A 81 -26.40 4.43 -12.67
N ILE A 82 -26.05 5.65 -12.26
CA ILE A 82 -26.77 6.87 -12.65
C ILE A 82 -26.69 7.09 -14.16
N ASN A 83 -25.51 6.95 -14.77
CA ASN A 83 -25.34 7.16 -16.20
C ASN A 83 -26.11 6.12 -17.03
N LEU A 84 -26.04 4.83 -16.65
CA LEU A 84 -26.80 3.76 -17.30
C LEU A 84 -28.31 4.00 -17.21
N SER A 85 -28.82 4.49 -16.08
CA SER A 85 -30.25 4.80 -15.92
C SER A 85 -30.77 5.93 -16.81
N LYS A 86 -29.86 6.80 -17.30
CA LYS A 86 -30.20 7.94 -18.15
C LYS A 86 -30.17 7.60 -19.64
N GLU A 87 -29.36 6.62 -20.05
CA GLU A 87 -29.21 6.23 -21.44
C GLU A 87 -30.42 5.45 -21.96
N ASP A 88 -31.08 5.98 -23.01
CA ASP A 88 -32.31 5.41 -23.57
C ASP A 88 -32.14 3.98 -24.08
N PHE A 89 -30.93 3.61 -24.53
CA PHE A 89 -30.60 2.27 -25.02
C PHE A 89 -30.70 1.17 -23.94
N PHE A 90 -30.48 1.51 -22.66
CA PHE A 90 -30.54 0.56 -21.55
C PHE A 90 -31.93 0.48 -20.89
N LYS A 91 -32.82 1.45 -21.16
CA LYS A 91 -34.19 1.47 -20.62
C LYS A 91 -35.06 0.33 -21.15
N GLU A 92 -34.77 -0.19 -22.34
CA GLU A 92 -35.51 -1.30 -22.96
C GLU A 92 -35.01 -2.69 -22.54
N SER A 93 -33.74 -2.82 -22.11
CA SER A 93 -33.15 -4.10 -21.69
C SER A 93 -33.27 -4.38 -20.18
N GLU A 94 -33.41 -3.35 -19.33
CA GLU A 94 -33.49 -3.47 -17.86
C GLU A 94 -34.93 -3.51 -17.28
N GLN A 95 -35.97 -3.73 -18.08
CA GLN A 95 -37.35 -3.77 -17.55
C GLN A 95 -37.64 -4.91 -16.55
N THR A 96 -36.71 -5.84 -16.32
CA THR A 96 -36.90 -6.99 -15.41
C THR A 96 -36.18 -6.87 -14.06
N SER A 97 -35.38 -5.83 -13.82
CA SER A 97 -34.63 -5.65 -12.57
C SER A 97 -34.96 -4.33 -11.87
N ASP A 98 -35.31 -4.40 -10.57
CA ASP A 98 -35.46 -3.23 -9.69
C ASP A 98 -34.11 -2.68 -9.20
N MET A 99 -33.00 -3.30 -9.62
CA MET A 99 -31.64 -2.88 -9.27
C MET A 99 -30.74 -2.73 -10.50
N THR A 100 -30.01 -1.61 -10.56
CA THR A 100 -28.93 -1.40 -11.54
C THR A 100 -27.60 -1.40 -10.78
N LEU A 101 -26.71 -2.34 -11.12
CA LEU A 101 -25.44 -2.58 -10.40
C LEU A 101 -25.60 -2.78 -8.88
N GLY A 102 -26.77 -3.24 -8.42
CA GLY A 102 -27.06 -3.45 -6.99
C GLY A 102 -27.57 -2.22 -6.24
N PHE A 103 -27.88 -1.11 -6.93
CA PHE A 103 -28.58 0.04 -6.37
C PHE A 103 -30.05 0.04 -6.81
N SER A 104 -30.96 0.41 -5.92
CA SER A 104 -32.39 0.54 -6.26
C SER A 104 -32.63 1.76 -7.16
N LYS A 105 -33.69 1.71 -7.99
CA LYS A 105 -34.09 2.86 -8.82
C LYS A 105 -34.34 4.13 -8.00
N GLN A 106 -34.87 3.99 -6.78
CA GLN A 106 -35.10 5.11 -5.87
C GLN A 106 -33.78 5.74 -5.39
N ALA A 107 -32.79 4.93 -5.01
CA ALA A 107 -31.47 5.41 -4.60
C ALA A 107 -30.75 6.12 -5.76
N ILE A 108 -30.86 5.58 -6.98
CA ILE A 108 -30.28 6.21 -8.19
C ILE A 108 -30.96 7.55 -8.49
N ALA A 109 -32.29 7.63 -8.37
CA ALA A 109 -33.04 8.86 -8.62
C ALA A 109 -32.79 9.96 -7.57
N GLN A 110 -32.44 9.58 -6.35
CA GLN A 110 -32.11 10.51 -5.26
C GLN A 110 -30.65 10.94 -5.26
N ALA A 111 -29.77 10.21 -5.95
CA ALA A 111 -28.35 10.52 -6.01
C ALA A 111 -28.06 11.76 -6.88
N ASP A 112 -27.29 12.70 -6.32
CA ASP A 112 -26.84 13.90 -7.01
C ASP A 112 -25.41 13.72 -7.54
N ILE A 113 -25.24 13.84 -8.87
CA ILE A 113 -23.92 13.78 -9.53
C ILE A 113 -22.98 14.86 -8.99
N THR A 114 -23.50 16.03 -8.62
CA THR A 114 -22.70 17.13 -8.08
C THR A 114 -22.14 16.74 -6.70
N ALA A 115 -22.97 16.11 -5.86
CA ALA A 115 -22.52 15.55 -4.59
C ALA A 115 -21.48 14.44 -4.78
N LEU A 116 -21.62 13.56 -5.78
CA LEU A 116 -20.63 12.52 -6.07
C LEU A 116 -19.27 13.08 -6.51
N LYS A 117 -19.26 14.14 -7.33
CA LYS A 117 -18.04 14.86 -7.67
C LYS A 117 -17.37 15.48 -6.43
N ALA A 118 -18.16 16.06 -5.53
CA ALA A 118 -17.64 16.59 -4.26
C ALA A 118 -17.05 15.48 -3.37
N LEU A 119 -17.63 14.28 -3.39
CA LEU A 119 -17.07 13.11 -2.67
C LEU A 119 -15.73 12.65 -3.26
N HIS A 120 -15.57 12.65 -4.59
CA HIS A 120 -14.26 12.36 -5.21
C HIS A 120 -13.20 13.38 -4.79
N VAL A 121 -13.51 14.67 -4.84
CA VAL A 121 -12.58 15.73 -4.37
C VAL A 121 -12.22 15.53 -2.90
N ARG A 122 -13.21 15.22 -2.05
CA ARG A 122 -12.94 14.96 -0.64
C ARG A 122 -12.08 13.71 -0.43
N LEU A 123 -12.26 12.68 -1.26
CA LEU A 123 -11.46 11.47 -1.22
C LEU A 123 -10.02 11.73 -1.68
N ASP A 124 -9.79 12.62 -2.65
CA ASP A 124 -8.45 13.09 -3.06
C ASP A 124 -7.72 13.80 -1.91
N GLU A 125 -8.39 14.72 -1.22
CA GLU A 125 -7.85 15.43 -0.06
C GLU A 125 -7.45 14.45 1.04
N ILE A 126 -8.35 13.54 1.41
CA ILE A 126 -8.11 12.52 2.44
C ILE A 126 -6.98 11.59 2.03
N THR A 127 -6.88 11.21 0.75
CA THR A 127 -5.78 10.37 0.24
C THR A 127 -4.44 11.05 0.48
N THR A 128 -4.34 12.33 0.13
CA THR A 128 -3.11 13.12 0.30
C THR A 128 -2.74 13.29 1.78
N GLU A 129 -3.71 13.64 2.62
CA GLU A 129 -3.51 13.80 4.07
C GLU A 129 -3.08 12.48 4.73
N CYS A 130 -3.77 11.38 4.41
CA CYS A 130 -3.47 10.06 4.97
C CYS A 130 -2.09 9.58 4.49
N HIS A 131 -1.75 9.78 3.21
CA HIS A 131 -0.45 9.39 2.67
C HIS A 131 0.70 10.09 3.41
N ALA A 132 0.61 11.41 3.62
CA ALA A 132 1.60 12.16 4.37
C ALA A 132 1.78 11.64 5.82
N GLN A 133 0.69 11.21 6.48
CA GLN A 133 0.77 10.61 7.81
C GLN A 133 1.47 9.25 7.79
N TRP A 134 1.22 8.42 6.77
CA TRP A 134 1.95 7.16 6.59
C TRP A 134 3.43 7.41 6.38
N GLU A 135 3.81 8.32 5.48
CA GLU A 135 5.22 8.68 5.24
C GLU A 135 5.92 9.16 6.52
N SER A 136 5.24 10.01 7.30
CA SER A 136 5.76 10.51 8.58
C SER A 136 6.01 9.38 9.58
N ASN A 137 5.07 8.43 9.71
CA ASN A 137 5.23 7.27 10.58
C ASN A 137 6.35 6.34 10.09
N ILE A 138 6.43 6.06 8.80
CA ILE A 138 7.49 5.20 8.21
C ILE A 138 8.88 5.78 8.48
N LYS A 139 9.02 7.10 8.34
CA LYS A 139 10.25 7.80 8.69
C LYS A 139 10.58 7.65 10.18
N SER A 140 9.62 7.90 11.06
CA SER A 140 9.80 7.76 12.51
C SER A 140 10.16 6.32 12.93
N TRP A 141 9.54 5.32 12.30
CA TRP A 141 9.84 3.91 12.52
C TRP A 141 11.24 3.55 12.05
N SER A 142 11.64 4.03 10.87
CA SER A 142 13.00 3.87 10.34
C SER A 142 14.03 4.47 11.29
N ASP A 143 13.84 5.71 11.73
CA ASP A 143 14.74 6.40 12.67
C ASP A 143 14.85 5.65 14.00
N SER A 144 13.74 5.11 14.50
CA SER A 144 13.71 4.31 15.74
C SER A 144 14.50 3.01 15.61
N LEU A 145 14.35 2.29 14.50
CA LEU A 145 15.11 1.07 14.22
C LEU A 145 16.60 1.37 14.04
N LEU A 146 16.95 2.44 13.32
CA LEU A 146 18.34 2.89 13.16
C LEU A 146 19.00 3.28 14.49
N SER A 147 18.26 3.91 15.39
CA SER A 147 18.74 4.19 16.75
C SER A 147 19.05 2.89 17.50
N GLU A 148 18.21 1.86 17.33
CA GLU A 148 18.40 0.57 18.00
C GLU A 148 19.59 -0.20 17.44
N PHE A 149 19.82 -0.17 16.12
CA PHE A 149 21.02 -0.72 15.49
C PHE A 149 22.30 -0.16 16.11
N LYS A 150 22.36 1.15 16.35
CA LYS A 150 23.50 1.79 17.01
C LYS A 150 23.67 1.31 18.46
N LYS A 151 22.58 1.14 19.22
CA LYS A 151 22.65 0.66 20.62
C LYS A 151 23.19 -0.76 20.74
N ILE A 152 22.91 -1.62 19.77
CA ILE A 152 23.40 -3.00 19.74
C ILE A 152 24.79 -3.14 19.08
N ASN A 153 25.49 -2.02 18.83
CA ASN A 153 26.80 -1.96 18.18
C ASN A 153 26.82 -2.62 16.78
N LEU A 154 25.73 -2.47 16.04
CA LEU A 154 25.62 -2.94 14.67
C LEU A 154 25.59 -1.70 13.76
N ASP A 155 26.79 -1.17 13.53
CA ASP A 155 26.98 0.05 12.73
C ASP A 155 26.70 -0.24 11.26
N LEU A 156 25.69 0.41 10.71
CA LEU A 156 25.36 0.36 9.29
C LEU A 156 26.25 1.35 8.51
N SER A 157 26.78 0.89 7.37
CA SER A 157 27.45 1.73 6.38
C SER A 157 26.46 2.71 5.72
N GLU A 158 26.98 3.74 5.04
CA GLU A 158 26.14 4.72 4.33
C GLU A 158 25.19 4.07 3.31
N ILE A 159 25.66 3.06 2.59
CA ILE A 159 24.85 2.31 1.61
C ILE A 159 23.72 1.57 2.32
N GLU A 160 24.02 0.87 3.42
CA GLU A 160 22.99 0.15 4.18
C GLU A 160 21.99 1.10 4.84
N LEU A 161 22.44 2.27 5.30
CA LEU A 161 21.56 3.31 5.82
C LEU A 161 20.62 3.82 4.73
N HIS A 162 21.15 4.09 3.54
CA HIS A 162 20.35 4.50 2.39
C HIS A 162 19.34 3.42 2.02
N ASP A 163 19.79 2.18 1.80
CA ASP A 163 18.92 1.05 1.47
C ASP A 163 17.85 0.81 2.54
N PHE A 164 18.19 0.96 3.82
CA PHE A 164 17.25 0.74 4.92
C PHE A 164 16.17 1.83 4.99
N THR A 165 16.51 3.08 4.66
CA THR A 165 15.59 4.22 4.75
C THR A 165 14.78 4.45 3.48
N THR A 166 15.31 4.09 2.31
CA THR A 166 14.59 4.20 1.04
C THR A 166 13.47 3.17 0.98
N ASN A 167 12.27 3.56 0.55
CA ASN A 167 11.18 2.60 0.38
C ASN A 167 11.48 1.67 -0.80
N GLU A 168 11.36 0.35 -0.58
CA GLU A 168 11.53 -0.70 -1.58
C GLU A 168 10.22 -1.49 -1.73
N PRO A 169 9.68 -1.66 -2.95
CA PRO A 169 8.54 -2.54 -3.16
C PRO A 169 8.91 -3.98 -2.79
N VAL A 170 7.90 -4.78 -2.42
CA VAL A 170 8.11 -6.16 -1.95
C VAL A 170 8.75 -7.03 -3.03
N SER A 171 8.44 -6.80 -4.30
CA SER A 171 9.12 -7.47 -5.42
C SER A 171 10.63 -7.22 -5.43
N GLU A 172 11.06 -5.98 -5.24
CA GLU A 172 12.48 -5.61 -5.22
C GLU A 172 13.17 -6.18 -3.97
N LEU A 173 12.50 -6.14 -2.83
CA LEU A 173 12.99 -6.75 -1.59
C LEU A 173 13.19 -8.27 -1.74
N ASN A 174 12.26 -8.95 -2.41
CA ASN A 174 12.38 -10.37 -2.74
C ASN A 174 13.60 -10.66 -3.62
N ASP A 175 13.81 -9.86 -4.66
CA ASP A 175 14.97 -9.99 -5.54
C ASP A 175 16.28 -9.83 -4.77
N ARG A 176 16.34 -8.92 -3.79
CA ARG A 176 17.52 -8.76 -2.93
C ARG A 176 17.83 -10.02 -2.13
N PHE A 177 16.84 -10.69 -1.53
CA PHE A 177 17.06 -11.96 -0.83
C PHE A 177 17.63 -13.04 -1.75
N VAL A 178 17.10 -13.14 -2.98
CA VAL A 178 17.57 -14.11 -3.99
C VAL A 178 19.00 -13.79 -4.42
N ASN A 179 19.29 -12.54 -4.77
CA ASN A 179 20.59 -12.09 -5.25
C ASN A 179 21.69 -12.22 -4.20
N LEU A 180 21.38 -11.87 -2.94
CA LEU A 180 22.31 -11.98 -1.83
C LEU A 180 22.39 -13.40 -1.24
N LYS A 181 21.55 -14.33 -1.72
CA LYS A 181 21.43 -15.71 -1.22
C LYS A 181 21.18 -15.77 0.30
N ILE A 182 20.40 -14.80 0.81
CA ILE A 182 20.02 -14.72 2.22
C ILE A 182 18.71 -15.50 2.39
N PRO A 183 18.59 -16.41 3.37
CA PRO A 183 17.31 -17.03 3.68
C PRO A 183 16.32 -15.95 4.15
N ALA A 184 15.16 -15.87 3.50
CA ALA A 184 14.11 -14.95 3.91
C ALA A 184 13.66 -15.24 5.35
N PRO A 185 13.35 -14.20 6.16
CA PRO A 185 12.94 -14.40 7.54
C PRO A 185 11.61 -15.16 7.61
N LYS A 186 11.41 -15.91 8.72
CA LYS A 186 10.13 -16.55 9.01
C LYS A 186 9.15 -15.48 9.48
N LEU A 187 8.19 -15.16 8.63
CA LEU A 187 7.15 -14.19 8.92
C LEU A 187 5.83 -14.88 9.32
N PRO A 188 4.98 -14.21 10.13
CA PRO A 188 3.63 -14.69 10.39
C PRO A 188 2.82 -14.87 9.11
N LYS A 189 1.92 -15.86 9.09
CA LYS A 189 0.93 -16.05 8.01
C LYS A 189 -0.24 -15.07 8.19
N SER A 190 0.05 -13.80 8.00
CA SER A 190 -0.93 -12.71 7.98
C SER A 190 -0.62 -11.78 6.83
N ASP A 191 -1.53 -10.85 6.55
CA ASP A 191 -1.30 -9.74 5.63
C ASP A 191 0.08 -9.09 5.89
N PHE A 192 0.84 -8.88 4.81
CA PHE A 192 2.18 -8.32 4.86
C PHE A 192 2.11 -6.84 5.26
N ASN A 193 2.64 -6.52 6.43
CA ASN A 193 2.51 -5.23 7.10
C ASN A 193 3.88 -4.57 7.32
N PHE A 194 3.93 -3.34 7.83
CA PHE A 194 5.19 -2.62 8.04
C PHE A 194 6.12 -3.31 9.03
N SER A 195 5.59 -3.97 10.06
CA SER A 195 6.42 -4.76 10.99
C SER A 195 7.15 -5.91 10.28
N GLN A 196 6.45 -6.63 9.40
CA GLN A 196 7.04 -7.69 8.58
C GLN A 196 8.04 -7.14 7.54
N TYR A 197 7.70 -6.03 6.90
CA TYR A 197 8.56 -5.31 5.98
C TYR A 197 9.88 -4.89 6.63
N PHE A 198 9.83 -4.22 7.79
CA PHE A 198 11.04 -3.84 8.52
C PHE A 198 11.80 -5.04 9.07
N THR A 199 11.13 -6.15 9.40
CA THR A 199 11.82 -7.41 9.74
C THR A 199 12.66 -7.92 8.56
N ALA A 200 12.11 -7.87 7.34
CA ALA A 200 12.82 -8.26 6.13
C ALA A 200 13.99 -7.30 5.82
N LYS A 201 13.78 -5.98 5.87
CA LYS A 201 14.88 -5.01 5.70
C LYS A 201 15.98 -5.17 6.74
N ALA A 202 15.60 -5.34 8.01
CA ALA A 202 16.55 -5.56 9.10
C ALA A 202 17.35 -6.86 8.88
N THR A 203 16.73 -7.92 8.38
CA THR A 203 17.43 -9.18 8.06
C THR A 203 18.57 -8.95 7.06
N ILE A 204 18.31 -8.19 5.99
CA ILE A 204 19.32 -7.85 4.99
C ILE A 204 20.41 -6.95 5.59
N ALA A 205 20.03 -5.89 6.31
CA ALA A 205 20.97 -4.95 6.93
C ALA A 205 21.88 -5.65 7.96
N ILE A 206 21.32 -6.50 8.82
CA ILE A 206 22.07 -7.30 9.80
C ILE A 206 23.04 -8.23 9.09
N HIS A 207 22.57 -8.96 8.06
CA HIS A 207 23.44 -9.87 7.32
C HIS A 207 24.64 -9.14 6.70
N SER A 208 24.40 -8.00 6.04
CA SER A 208 25.45 -7.19 5.42
C SER A 208 26.43 -6.61 6.44
N ALA A 209 25.92 -6.12 7.58
CA ALA A 209 26.76 -5.59 8.64
C ALA A 209 27.63 -6.68 9.31
N LEU A 210 27.04 -7.84 9.64
CA LEU A 210 27.78 -8.97 10.21
C LEU A 210 28.88 -9.43 9.25
N ASN A 211 28.58 -9.51 7.95
CA ASN A 211 29.56 -9.85 6.93
C ASN A 211 30.73 -8.84 6.88
N ARG A 212 30.44 -7.54 6.91
CA ARG A 212 31.48 -6.49 6.96
C ARG A 212 32.33 -6.58 8.24
N MET A 213 31.68 -6.84 9.37
CA MET A 213 32.35 -7.01 10.67
C MET A 213 33.09 -8.35 10.80
N GLN A 214 33.07 -9.19 9.76
CA GLN A 214 33.67 -10.53 9.75
C GLN A 214 33.11 -11.42 10.87
N GLN A 215 31.85 -11.20 11.24
CA GLN A 215 31.13 -12.01 12.21
C GLN A 215 30.28 -13.08 11.52
N PRO A 216 29.96 -14.19 12.21
CA PRO A 216 29.04 -15.19 11.67
C PRO A 216 27.68 -14.57 11.31
N ASN A 217 27.29 -14.68 10.04
CA ASN A 217 26.05 -14.15 9.46
C ASN A 217 25.01 -15.24 9.19
N THR A 218 25.03 -16.32 9.97
CA THR A 218 24.08 -17.43 9.85
C THR A 218 22.66 -16.99 10.24
N GLU A 219 21.63 -17.75 9.84
CA GLU A 219 20.23 -17.50 10.24
C GLU A 219 20.09 -17.33 11.76
N LYS A 220 20.83 -18.12 12.54
CA LYS A 220 20.81 -18.03 14.00
C LYS A 220 21.34 -16.69 14.51
N ASN A 221 22.47 -16.21 13.98
CA ASN A 221 23.07 -14.94 14.39
C ASN A 221 22.18 -13.76 14.01
N ILE A 222 21.57 -13.81 12.82
CA ILE A 222 20.62 -12.77 12.39
C ILE A 222 19.40 -12.76 13.31
N GLN A 223 18.84 -13.92 13.65
CA GLN A 223 17.72 -14.02 14.58
C GLN A 223 18.05 -13.51 15.99
N GLU A 224 19.28 -13.72 16.47
CA GLU A 224 19.73 -13.16 17.76
C GLU A 224 19.72 -11.62 17.73
N GLN A 225 20.19 -10.99 16.65
CA GLN A 225 20.14 -9.53 16.51
C GLN A 225 18.71 -9.01 16.33
N LEU A 226 17.87 -9.70 15.55
CA LEU A 226 16.45 -9.34 15.37
C LEU A 226 15.66 -9.36 16.68
N LYS A 227 16.02 -10.21 17.65
CA LYS A 227 15.37 -10.21 18.98
C LYS A 227 15.54 -8.90 19.71
N ASN A 228 16.64 -8.18 19.51
CA ASN A 228 16.85 -6.86 20.10
C ASN A 228 15.92 -5.80 19.47
N LEU A 229 15.54 -5.98 18.21
CA LEU A 229 14.60 -5.08 17.50
C LEU A 229 13.12 -5.42 17.77
N ALA A 230 12.84 -6.59 18.35
CA ALA A 230 11.47 -7.08 18.57
C ALA A 230 10.56 -6.10 19.33
N PRO A 231 11.02 -5.34 20.36
CA PRO A 231 10.18 -4.34 21.01
C PRO A 231 9.71 -3.24 20.05
N ILE A 232 10.60 -2.73 19.20
CA ILE A 232 10.27 -1.69 18.22
C ILE A 232 9.36 -2.25 17.13
N LEU A 233 9.65 -3.44 16.60
CA LEU A 233 8.82 -4.10 15.59
C LEU A 233 7.38 -4.35 16.10
N LYS A 234 7.21 -4.70 17.38
CA LYS A 234 5.89 -4.80 18.02
C LYS A 234 5.21 -3.44 18.14
N SER A 235 5.95 -2.40 18.49
CA SER A 235 5.43 -1.03 18.53
C SER A 235 4.94 -0.58 17.15
N ILE A 236 5.72 -0.83 16.10
CA ILE A 236 5.36 -0.54 14.71
C ILE A 236 4.03 -1.20 14.34
N SER A 237 3.89 -2.51 14.58
CA SER A 237 2.65 -3.23 14.28
C SER A 237 1.43 -2.65 15.01
N LYS A 238 1.61 -2.19 16.26
CA LYS A 238 0.55 -1.54 17.03
C LYS A 238 0.17 -0.18 16.44
N THR A 239 1.15 0.70 16.23
CA THR A 239 0.91 2.07 15.71
C THR A 239 0.38 2.04 14.29
N GLU A 240 0.84 1.09 13.47
CA GLU A 240 0.32 0.83 12.12
C GLU A 240 -1.17 0.50 12.16
N LYS A 241 -1.57 -0.41 13.05
CA LYS A 241 -2.98 -0.80 13.21
C LYS A 241 -3.84 0.38 13.66
N GLU A 242 -3.38 1.16 14.63
CA GLU A 242 -4.08 2.36 15.10
C GLU A 242 -4.26 3.40 13.98
N LEU A 243 -3.22 3.61 13.16
CA LEU A 243 -3.28 4.50 12.00
C LEU A 243 -4.28 3.99 10.95
N ALA A 244 -4.20 2.70 10.61
CA ALA A 244 -5.12 2.07 9.65
C ALA A 244 -6.59 2.16 10.12
N GLU A 245 -6.87 1.89 11.40
CA GLU A 245 -8.22 2.01 11.96
C GLU A 245 -8.72 3.45 11.96
N MET A 246 -7.86 4.43 12.23
CA MET A 246 -8.20 5.85 12.14
C MET A 246 -8.57 6.23 10.70
N HIS A 247 -7.74 5.87 9.72
CA HIS A 247 -8.00 6.19 8.31
C HIS A 247 -9.24 5.48 7.78
N GLN A 248 -9.46 4.21 8.14
CA GLN A 248 -10.68 3.50 7.77
C GLN A 248 -11.94 4.21 8.29
N LYS A 249 -11.92 4.77 9.51
CA LYS A 249 -13.05 5.57 10.04
C LYS A 249 -13.27 6.84 9.24
N ILE A 250 -12.20 7.57 8.91
CA ILE A 250 -12.27 8.80 8.09
C ILE A 250 -12.87 8.48 6.71
N ILE A 251 -12.37 7.44 6.06
CA ILE A 251 -12.83 7.01 4.72
C ILE A 251 -14.29 6.53 4.80
N LYS A 252 -14.67 5.78 5.84
CA LYS A 252 -16.05 5.32 6.02
C LYS A 252 -17.04 6.49 6.12
N GLN A 253 -16.68 7.55 6.84
CA GLN A 253 -17.52 8.75 6.94
C GLN A 253 -17.79 9.41 5.59
N VAL A 254 -16.85 9.33 4.64
CA VAL A 254 -17.05 9.84 3.27
C VAL A 254 -18.12 9.03 2.55
N ILE A 255 -18.04 7.70 2.61
CA ILE A 255 -18.93 6.80 1.85
C ILE A 255 -20.29 6.55 2.52
N GLU A 256 -20.45 6.84 3.81
CA GLU A 256 -21.76 6.73 4.52
C GLU A 256 -22.83 7.66 3.91
N THR A 257 -22.42 8.69 3.16
CA THR A 257 -23.32 9.58 2.40
C THR A 257 -23.94 8.90 1.17
N ILE A 258 -23.36 7.79 0.69
CA ILE A 258 -23.77 7.05 -0.51
C ILE A 258 -24.81 5.95 -0.17
N GLN A 259 -24.84 5.51 1.09
CA GLN A 259 -25.66 4.38 1.55
C GLN A 259 -27.01 4.80 2.20
N LYS A 260 -27.29 6.11 2.26
CA LYS A 260 -28.58 6.65 2.71
C LYS A 260 -29.43 7.01 1.50
#